data_AF-Q12Z86-F1
#
_entry.id   AF-Q12Z86-F1
#
_cell.length_a   1.000
_cell.length_b   1.000
_cell.length_c   1.000
_cell.angle_alpha   90.00
_cell.angle_beta   90.00
_cell.angle_gamma   90.00
#
_symmetry.space_group_name_H-M   'P 1'
#
loop_
_entity.id
_entity.type
_entity.pdbx_description
1 polymer ?
#
loop_
_entity_poly.entity_id
_entity_poly.type
_entity_poly.pdbx_seq_one_letter_code
_entity_poly.pdbx_strand_id
1 'polypeptide(L)'
;MFLPTGEKQFEFWKLRRGGLPNINIAHSFNISRQAVSRALISMDKRIENTLLEMAQANQIEMESMSSERGILFGHLVPLNVSTLIFVSEKYGVQVWYEHEGDCGKCSRYRECIELL
;
A
#
# COMPACT_ATOMS: atom_id res chain seq x y z
N MET A 1 -3.01 5.67 12.19
CA MET A 1 -2.45 6.66 11.25
C MET A 1 -3.47 6.87 10.14
N PHE A 2 -3.85 8.12 9.81
CA PHE A 2 -4.82 8.40 8.75
C PHE A 2 -4.07 8.68 7.44
N LEU A 3 -4.37 7.92 6.39
CA LEU A 3 -3.90 8.27 5.05
C LEU A 3 -4.55 9.60 4.63
N PRO A 4 -3.82 10.49 3.94
CA PRO A 4 -4.33 11.79 3.52
C PRO A 4 -5.21 11.67 2.27
N THR A 5 -6.24 10.82 2.30
CA THR A 5 -7.11 10.54 1.14
C THR A 5 -7.87 11.76 0.62
N GLY A 6 -8.02 12.81 1.45
CA GLY A 6 -8.60 14.09 1.06
C GLY A 6 -7.61 15.08 0.42
N GLU A 7 -6.32 14.77 0.36
CA GLU A 7 -5.30 15.66 -0.20
C GLU A 7 -5.08 15.42 -1.70
N LYS A 8 -4.95 16.50 -2.49
CA LYS A 8 -4.62 16.40 -3.93
C LYS A 8 -3.33 15.61 -4.20
N GLN A 9 -2.39 15.61 -3.26
CA GLN A 9 -1.13 14.85 -3.39
C GLN A 9 -1.38 13.34 -3.42
N PHE A 10 -2.34 12.87 -2.61
CA PHE A 10 -2.75 11.46 -2.58
C PHE A 10 -3.46 11.08 -3.88
N GLU A 11 -4.31 11.96 -4.41
CA GLU A 11 -4.94 11.76 -5.72
C GLU A 11 -3.92 11.63 -6.86
N PHE A 12 -2.89 12.47 -6.88
CA PHE A 12 -1.82 12.36 -7.88
C PHE A 12 -1.08 11.03 -7.76
N TRP A 13 -0.77 10.62 -6.54
CA TRP A 13 -0.12 9.35 -6.26
C TRP A 13 -0.96 8.16 -6.72
N LYS A 14 -2.27 8.18 -6.44
CA LYS A 14 -3.24 7.16 -6.89
C LYS A 14 -3.26 7.06 -8.42
N LEU A 15 -3.35 8.19 -9.11
CA LEU A 15 -3.34 8.23 -10.57
C LEU A 15 -2.03 7.70 -11.17
N ARG A 16 -0.87 8.09 -10.60
CA ARG A 16 0.43 7.56 -11.04
C ARG A 16 0.53 6.06 -10.82
N ARG A 17 0.09 5.56 -9.65
CA ARG A 17 0.05 4.13 -9.34
C ARG A 17 -0.84 3.36 -10.33
N GLY A 18 -1.94 3.96 -10.78
CA GLY A 18 -2.80 3.44 -11.84
C GLY A 18 -2.19 3.50 -13.25
N GLY A 19 -0.95 3.98 -13.39
CA GLY A 19 -0.23 4.05 -14.66
C GLY A 19 -0.39 5.37 -15.42
N LEU A 20 -1.07 6.38 -14.86
CA LEU A 20 -1.25 7.66 -15.54
C LEU A 20 0.06 8.47 -15.52
N PRO A 21 0.61 8.90 -16.68
CA PRO A 21 1.83 9.69 -16.70
C PRO A 21 1.66 11.06 -16.03
N ASN A 22 2.72 11.57 -15.40
CA ASN A 22 2.71 12.86 -14.70
C ASN A 22 2.25 14.04 -15.58
N ILE A 23 2.48 13.98 -16.90
CA ILE A 23 1.99 15.00 -17.83
C ILE A 23 0.45 14.98 -17.92
N ASN A 24 -0.16 13.81 -17.99
CA ASN A 24 -1.62 13.68 -18.05
C ASN A 24 -2.27 14.06 -16.71
N ILE A 25 -1.62 13.76 -15.59
CA ILE A 25 -2.03 14.26 -14.27
C ILE A 25 -1.99 15.79 -14.26
N ALA A 26 -0.87 16.39 -14.71
CA ALA A 26 -0.72 17.84 -14.77
C ALA A 26 -1.83 18.51 -15.62
N HIS A 27 -2.15 17.94 -16.78
CA HIS A 27 -3.25 18.42 -17.63
C HIS A 27 -4.62 18.31 -16.94
N SER A 28 -4.91 17.18 -16.29
CA SER A 28 -6.19 16.94 -15.62
C SER A 28 -6.48 17.94 -14.48
N PHE A 29 -5.42 18.46 -13.86
CA PHE A 29 -5.53 19.41 -12.75
C PHE A 29 -5.15 20.86 -13.12
N ASN A 30 -4.86 21.13 -14.40
CA ASN A 30 -4.41 22.43 -14.91
C ASN A 30 -3.24 23.03 -14.10
N ILE A 31 -2.22 22.22 -13.81
CA ILE A 31 -1.00 22.62 -13.09
C ILE A 31 0.24 22.20 -13.87
N SER A 32 1.42 22.67 -13.44
CA SER A 32 2.67 22.29 -14.11
C SER A 32 3.11 20.86 -13.76
N ARG A 33 3.85 20.22 -14.66
CA ARG A 33 4.46 18.90 -14.42
C ARG A 33 5.40 18.92 -13.21
N GLN A 34 6.10 20.04 -12.99
CA GLN A 34 6.98 20.22 -11.83
C GLN A 34 6.18 20.25 -10.52
N ALA A 35 4.99 20.85 -10.52
CA ALA A 35 4.11 20.84 -9.34
C ALA A 35 3.63 19.42 -9.00
N VAL A 36 3.22 18.64 -10.01
CA VAL A 36 2.88 17.22 -9.84
C VAL A 36 4.06 16.43 -9.29
N SER A 37 5.25 16.60 -9.87
CA SER A 37 6.46 15.89 -9.44
C SER A 37 6.81 16.17 -7.98
N ARG A 38 6.75 17.43 -7.53
CA ARG A 38 7.01 17.78 -6.12
C ARG A 38 5.98 17.19 -5.17
N ALA A 39 4.70 17.23 -5.56
CA ALA A 39 3.62 16.63 -4.78
C ALA A 39 3.80 15.12 -4.63
N LEU A 40 4.20 14.42 -5.71
CA LEU A 40 4.47 12.98 -5.68
C LEU A 40 5.66 12.63 -4.78
N ILE A 41 6.78 13.37 -4.83
CA ILE A 41 7.93 13.15 -3.94
C ILE A 41 7.54 13.28 -2.46
N SER A 42 6.75 14.31 -2.12
CA SER A 42 6.21 14.49 -0.76
C SER A 42 5.32 13.32 -0.35
N MET A 43 4.45 12.88 -1.27
CA MET A 43 3.53 11.77 -1.00
C MET A 43 4.27 10.44 -0.86
N ASP A 44 5.28 10.15 -1.69
CA ASP A 44 6.09 8.94 -1.63
C ASP A 44 6.78 8.80 -0.27
N LYS A 45 7.33 9.90 0.27
CA LYS A 45 7.93 9.91 1.61
C LYS A 45 6.91 9.61 2.72
N ARG A 46 5.68 10.11 2.58
CA ARG A 46 4.60 9.82 3.55
C ARG A 46 4.15 8.36 3.47
N ILE A 47 4.04 7.81 2.26
CA ILE A 47 3.69 6.40 2.05
C ILE A 47 4.78 5.50 2.61
N GLU A 48 6.05 5.80 2.34
CA GLU A 48 7.20 5.12 2.92
C GLU A 48 7.16 5.09 4.44
N ASN A 49 7.03 6.25 5.09
CA ASN A 49 6.93 6.32 6.55
C ASN A 49 5.76 5.48 7.08
N THR A 50 4.61 5.54 6.41
CA THR A 50 3.42 4.77 6.80
C THR A 50 3.67 3.25 6.72
N LEU A 51 4.34 2.79 5.66
CA LEU A 51 4.67 1.37 5.48
C LEU A 51 5.68 0.91 6.55
N LEU A 52 6.72 1.71 6.82
CA LEU A 52 7.73 1.40 7.83
C LEU A 52 7.15 1.39 9.25
N GLU A 53 6.30 2.36 9.60
CA GLU A 53 5.60 2.40 10.88
C GLU A 53 4.72 1.15 11.07
N MET A 54 4.02 0.72 10.01
CA MET A 54 3.21 -0.50 10.06
C MET A 54 4.08 -1.76 10.18
N ALA A 55 5.21 -1.83 9.48
CA ALA A 55 6.14 -2.95 9.64
C ALA A 55 6.67 -3.03 11.09
N GLN A 56 7.10 -1.90 11.65
CA GLN A 56 7.58 -1.82 13.03
C GLN A 56 6.50 -2.21 14.05
N ALA A 57 5.29 -1.69 13.89
CA ALA A 57 4.16 -2.00 14.78
C ALA A 57 3.78 -3.48 14.77
N ASN A 58 4.02 -4.19 13.66
CA ASN A 58 3.71 -5.61 13.50
C ASN A 58 4.95 -6.52 13.62
N GLN A 59 6.11 -5.98 14.03
CA GLN A 59 7.38 -6.72 14.15
C GLN A 59 7.78 -7.45 12.85
N ILE A 60 7.50 -6.82 11.72
CA ILE A 60 7.85 -7.32 10.39
C ILE A 60 9.21 -6.75 10.00
N GLU A 61 10.16 -7.63 9.66
CA GLU A 61 11.44 -7.24 9.08
C GLU A 61 11.23 -6.90 7.60
N MET A 62 11.63 -5.70 7.19
CA MET A 62 11.49 -5.27 5.80
C MET A 62 12.50 -5.98 4.90
N GLU A 63 12.01 -6.57 3.82
CA GLU A 63 12.84 -7.16 2.75
C GLU A 63 12.99 -6.20 1.57
N SER A 64 11.88 -5.61 1.12
CA SER A 64 11.86 -4.64 0.03
C SER A 64 10.63 -3.75 0.07
N MET A 65 10.69 -2.59 -0.59
CA MET A 65 9.60 -1.62 -0.56
C MET A 65 9.55 -0.81 -1.87
N SER A 66 8.34 -0.44 -2.26
CA SER A 66 8.06 0.53 -3.31
C SER A 66 7.01 1.52 -2.81
N SER A 67 7.43 2.72 -2.42
CA SER A 67 6.52 3.82 -2.05
C SER A 67 5.65 4.26 -3.22
N GLU A 68 6.17 4.16 -4.46
CA GLU A 68 5.39 4.48 -5.66
C GLU A 68 4.18 3.57 -5.85
N ARG A 69 4.34 2.28 -5.53
CA ARG A 69 3.26 1.29 -5.57
C ARG A 69 2.52 1.18 -4.24
N GLY A 70 3.06 1.76 -3.17
CA GLY A 70 2.53 1.69 -1.81
C GLY A 70 2.57 0.27 -1.27
N ILE A 71 3.67 -0.43 -1.48
CA ILE A 71 3.86 -1.84 -1.11
C ILE A 71 5.18 -1.98 -0.34
N LEU A 72 5.16 -2.75 0.75
CA LEU A 72 6.33 -3.25 1.46
C LEU A 72 6.19 -4.78 1.57
N PHE A 73 7.24 -5.49 1.16
CA PHE A 73 7.41 -6.91 1.42
C PHE A 73 8.31 -7.07 2.64
N GLY A 74 7.94 -7.99 3.52
CA GLY A 74 8.71 -8.26 4.72
C GLY A 74 8.51 -9.67 5.25
N HIS A 75 9.17 -9.98 6.34
CA HIS A 75 9.16 -11.29 6.96
C HIS A 75 8.86 -11.16 8.45
N LEU A 76 7.93 -11.98 8.96
CA LEU A 76 7.63 -12.06 10.38
C LEU A 76 8.41 -13.22 11.00
N VAL A 77 9.59 -12.91 11.56
CA VAL A 77 10.55 -13.89 12.09
C VAL A 77 9.94 -14.90 13.07
N PRO A 78 9.12 -14.52 14.07
CA PRO A 78 8.59 -15.48 15.04
C PRO A 78 7.69 -16.56 14.43
N LEU A 79 7.05 -16.26 13.29
CA LEU A 79 6.15 -17.18 12.60
C LEU A 79 6.79 -17.77 11.34
N ASN A 80 7.97 -17.29 10.94
CA ASN A 80 8.65 -17.67 9.70
C ASN A 80 7.73 -17.58 8.47
N VAL A 81 6.97 -16.48 8.35
CA VAL A 81 6.05 -16.24 7.23
C VAL A 81 6.40 -14.96 6.49
N SER A 82 6.28 -14.99 5.16
CA SER A 82 6.34 -13.78 4.35
C SER A 82 5.10 -12.91 4.57
N THR A 83 5.26 -11.61 4.40
CA THR A 83 4.23 -10.61 4.68
C THR A 83 4.22 -9.52 3.61
N LEU A 84 3.05 -8.97 3.39
CA LEU A 84 2.80 -7.89 2.44
C LEU A 84 2.05 -6.77 3.16
N ILE A 85 2.66 -5.60 3.26
CA ILE A 85 2.00 -4.38 3.71
C ILE A 85 1.69 -3.54 2.48
N PHE A 86 0.47 -3.05 2.35
CA PHE A 86 0.14 -2.15 1.25
C PHE A 86 -0.89 -1.09 1.62
N VAL A 87 -0.80 0.01 0.89
CA VAL A 87 -1.72 1.14 1.00
C VAL A 87 -2.84 0.97 -0.01
N SER A 88 -4.08 1.22 0.41
CA SER A 88 -5.26 1.26 -0.45
C SER A 88 -6.07 2.53 -0.17
N GLU A 89 -6.70 3.08 -1.21
CA GLU A 89 -7.61 4.23 -1.05
C GLU A 89 -8.83 3.87 -0.21
N LYS A 90 -9.45 2.72 -0.50
CA LYS A 90 -10.73 2.32 0.10
C LYS A 90 -10.59 1.75 1.51
N TYR A 91 -9.55 0.97 1.78
CA TYR A 91 -9.43 0.19 3.02
C TYR A 91 -8.25 0.63 3.90
N GLY A 92 -7.57 1.72 3.55
CA GLY A 92 -6.42 2.19 4.31
C GLY A 92 -5.19 1.31 4.11
N VAL A 93 -4.38 1.17 5.16
CA VAL A 93 -3.18 0.32 5.15
C VAL A 93 -3.54 -1.07 5.63
N GLN A 94 -3.13 -2.09 4.88
CA GLN A 94 -3.39 -3.49 5.19
C GLN A 94 -2.08 -4.24 5.38
N VAL A 95 -2.12 -5.25 6.24
CA VAL A 95 -1.02 -6.20 6.46
C VAL A 95 -1.56 -7.58 6.16
N TRP A 96 -0.95 -8.26 5.20
CA TRP A 96 -1.29 -9.62 4.80
C TRP A 96 -0.13 -10.52 5.17
N TYR A 97 -0.45 -11.69 5.71
CA TYR A 97 0.51 -12.73 6.05
C TYR A 97 0.33 -13.86 5.07
N GLU A 98 1.43 -14.36 4.52
CA GLU A 98 1.40 -15.61 3.79
C GLU A 98 0.93 -16.71 4.73
N HIS A 99 -0.06 -17.46 4.27
CA HIS A 99 -0.66 -18.54 5.04
C HIS A 99 -1.05 -19.65 4.09
N GLU A 100 -0.46 -20.83 4.28
CA GLU A 100 -1.03 -22.07 3.78
C GLU A 100 -2.20 -22.44 4.67
N GLY A 101 -3.42 -22.34 4.14
CA GLY A 101 -4.64 -22.57 4.91
C GLY A 101 -4.72 -23.98 5.49
N ASP A 102 -5.00 -24.10 6.80
CA ASP A 102 -5.48 -25.38 7.39
C ASP A 102 -6.99 -25.54 7.12
N CYS A 103 -7.35 -25.48 5.82
CA CYS A 103 -8.73 -25.49 5.34
C CYS A 103 -9.50 -26.73 5.80
N GLY A 104 -8.80 -27.85 6.04
CA GLY A 104 -9.39 -29.09 6.55
C GLY A 104 -9.96 -28.99 7.96
N LYS A 105 -9.56 -27.97 8.75
CA LYS A 105 -10.06 -27.73 10.12
C LYS A 105 -10.78 -26.39 10.27
N CYS A 106 -10.89 -25.61 9.20
CA CYS A 106 -11.48 -24.28 9.25
C CYS A 106 -13.02 -24.36 9.28
N SER A 107 -13.63 -23.93 10.39
CA SER A 107 -15.10 -23.85 10.53
C SER A 107 -15.76 -22.92 9.51
N ARG A 108 -14.99 -21.99 8.93
CA ARG A 108 -15.41 -21.00 7.94
C ARG A 108 -15.07 -21.40 6.51
N TYR A 109 -14.64 -22.64 6.27
CA TYR A 109 -14.25 -23.12 4.93
C TYR A 109 -15.33 -22.86 3.86
N ARG A 110 -16.60 -23.10 4.20
CA ARG A 110 -17.73 -22.85 3.28
C ARG A 110 -17.88 -21.37 2.93
N GLU A 111 -17.76 -20.47 3.90
CA GLU A 111 -17.84 -19.02 3.69
C GLU A 111 -16.71 -18.51 2.78
N CYS A 112 -15.50 -19.08 2.90
CA CYS A 112 -14.36 -18.72 2.04
C CYS A 112 -14.56 -19.12 0.57
N ILE A 113 -15.20 -20.26 0.30
CA ILE A 113 -15.44 -20.72 -1.09
C ILE A 113 -16.56 -19.92 -1.76
N GLU A 114 -17.57 -19.48 -1.00
CA GLU A 114 -18.66 -18.66 -1.55
C GLU A 114 -18.21 -17.26 -2.00
N LEU A 115 -17.00 -16.83 -1.60
CA LEU A 115 -16.41 -15.55 -1.96
C LEU A 115 -15.52 -15.61 -3.22
N LEU A 116 -15.27 -16.80 -3.77
CA LEU A 116 -14.52 -17.04 -5.02
C LEU A 116 -15.49 -17.20 -6.20
#